data_AF-A0A969B8X5-F1
#
_entry.id   AF-A0A969B8X5-F1
#
_cell.length_a   1.000
_cell.length_b   1.000
_cell.length_c   1.000
_cell.angle_alpha   90.00
_cell.angle_beta   90.00
_cell.angle_gamma   90.00
#
_symmetry.space_group_name_H-M   'P 1'
#
loop_
_entity.id
_entity.type
_entity.pdbx_description
1 polymer ?
#
loop_
_entity_poly.entity_id
_entity_poly.type
_entity_poly.pdbx_seq_one_letter_code
_entity_poly.pdbx_strand_id
1 'polypeptide(L)'
;MLTGIKSNIVLHKNILIHPQFLDGSYTTQFIDQQIAGKKHRELFMFVDEPVFLISAAIEAYIQSKSRDVGDYNLASQWKRMGRLNSMRKL
;
A
#
# COMPACT_ATOMS: atom_id res chain seq x y z
N MET A 1 -6.09 20.50 -1.43
CA MET A 1 -5.65 19.09 -1.36
C MET A 1 -4.20 19.06 -1.83
N LEU A 2 -3.24 18.77 -0.95
CA LEU A 2 -1.81 18.67 -1.32
C LEU A 2 -1.55 17.26 -1.84
N THR A 3 -1.28 17.12 -3.14
CA THR A 3 -1.03 15.84 -3.81
C THR A 3 0.26 15.90 -4.60
N GLY A 4 1.06 14.83 -4.59
CA GLY A 4 2.31 14.73 -5.37
C GLY A 4 3.59 15.12 -4.64
N ILE A 5 3.52 15.64 -3.41
CA ILE A 5 4.68 15.99 -2.58
C ILE A 5 4.52 15.36 -1.20
N LYS A 6 5.57 14.69 -0.70
CA LYS A 6 5.59 14.18 0.68
C LYS A 6 5.50 15.37 1.64
N SER A 7 4.50 15.35 2.51
CA SER A 7 4.27 16.41 3.49
C SER A 7 4.41 15.89 4.91
N ASN A 8 4.78 16.78 5.83
CA ASN A 8 4.91 16.46 7.25
C ASN A 8 3.56 16.54 8.00
N ILE A 9 2.42 16.54 7.31
CA ILE A 9 1.10 16.74 7.93
C ILE A 9 0.81 15.67 8.99
N VAL A 10 1.17 14.41 8.72
CA VAL A 10 0.98 13.29 9.68
C VAL A 10 1.79 13.52 10.96
N LEU A 11 3.03 13.98 10.84
CA LEU A 11 3.88 14.32 11.98
C LEU A 11 3.25 15.41 12.85
N HIS A 12 2.72 16.47 12.23
CA HIS A 12 2.08 17.56 12.96
C HIS A 12 0.79 17.12 13.65
N LYS A 13 -0.02 16.26 13.01
CA LYS A 13 -1.20 15.67 13.64
C LYS A 13 -0.85 14.90 14.92
N ASN A 14 0.23 14.12 14.89
CA ASN A 14 0.68 13.38 16.08
C ASN A 14 1.12 14.30 17.22
N ILE A 15 1.84 15.40 16.90
CA ILE A 15 2.25 16.40 17.89
C ILE A 15 1.02 16.96 18.60
N LEU A 16 0.00 17.35 17.83
CA LEU A 16 -1.21 17.98 18.36
C LEU A 16 -2.06 17.04 19.24
N ILE A 17 -1.97 15.73 19.04
CA ILE A 17 -2.71 14.72 19.82
C ILE A 17 -1.96 14.33 21.11
N HIS A 18 -0.66 14.64 21.19
CA HIS A 18 0.15 14.19 22.32
C HIS A 18 -0.30 14.84 23.64
N PRO A 19 -0.52 14.06 24.73
CA PRO A 19 -1.05 14.59 25.99
C PRO A 19 -0.23 15.74 26.59
N GLN A 20 1.11 15.67 26.53
CA GLN A 20 1.97 16.77 27.00
C GLN A 20 1.85 18.04 26.16
N PHE A 21 1.51 17.91 24.87
CA PHE A 21 1.26 19.07 24.02
C PHE A 21 -0.08 19.71 24.38
N LEU A 22 -1.11 18.90 24.63
CA LEU A 22 -2.44 19.36 25.07
C LEU A 22 -2.43 19.99 26.47
N ASP A 23 -1.62 19.44 27.38
CA ASP A 23 -1.44 19.92 28.76
C ASP A 23 -0.54 21.17 28.84
N GLY A 24 0.16 21.52 27.76
CA GLY A 24 1.08 22.66 27.72
C GLY A 24 2.37 22.46 28.52
N SER A 25 2.59 21.27 29.08
CA SER A 25 3.76 20.90 29.89
C SER A 25 4.95 20.41 29.05
N TYR A 26 5.20 21.05 27.89
CA TYR A 26 6.28 20.67 26.97
C TYR A 26 7.44 21.67 26.98
N THR A 27 8.64 21.17 26.69
CA THR A 27 9.87 21.98 26.57
C THR A 27 10.34 22.04 25.12
N THR A 28 11.38 22.82 24.83
CA THR A 28 11.98 22.88 23.49
C THR A 28 12.59 21.54 23.07
N GLN A 29 12.97 20.67 24.02
CA GLN A 29 13.49 19.33 23.77
C GLN A 29 12.39 18.27 23.60
N PHE A 30 11.11 18.66 23.65
CA PHE A 30 9.96 17.76 23.54
C PHE A 30 9.99 16.90 22.27
N ILE A 31 10.28 17.53 21.11
CA ILE A 31 10.31 16.85 19.81
C ILE A 31 11.43 15.80 19.80
N ASP A 32 12.62 16.14 20.28
CA ASP A 32 13.76 15.24 20.25
C ASP A 32 13.58 14.04 21.21
N GLN A 33 13.04 14.28 22.40
CA GLN A 33 12.91 13.26 23.44
C GLN A 33 11.71 12.33 23.23
N GLN A 34 10.56 12.87 22.83
CA GLN A 34 9.32 12.09 22.73
C GLN A 34 9.04 11.60 21.31
N ILE A 35 9.46 12.34 20.28
CA ILE A 35 9.11 12.06 18.89
C ILE A 35 10.27 11.41 18.13
N ALA A 36 11.49 11.91 18.29
CA ALA A 36 12.67 11.33 17.62
C ALA A 36 13.27 10.12 18.37
N GLY A 37 13.18 10.11 19.71
CA GLY A 37 13.83 9.10 20.55
C GLY A 37 13.07 7.77 20.72
N LYS A 38 11.76 7.74 20.53
CA LYS A 38 10.95 6.53 20.69
C LYS A 38 10.68 5.89 19.32
N LYS A 39 10.94 4.58 19.20
CA LYS A 39 10.54 3.73 18.07
C LYS A 39 9.01 3.57 18.02
N HIS A 40 8.29 4.67 17.87
CA HIS A 40 6.85 4.63 17.77
C HIS A 40 6.49 4.10 16.39
N ARG A 41 6.18 2.80 16.34
CA ARG A 41 5.37 2.20 15.26
C ARG A 41 4.09 3.03 15.02
N GLU A 42 3.61 3.72 16.05
CA GLU A 42 2.40 4.55 16.09
C GLU A 42 2.54 5.95 15.46
N LEU A 43 3.75 6.50 15.30
CA LEU A 43 3.93 7.82 14.66
C LEU A 43 3.52 7.82 13.17
N PHE A 44 3.42 6.65 12.55
CA PHE A 44 2.94 6.50 11.18
C PHE A 44 1.55 5.85 11.10
N MET A 45 0.84 5.66 12.22
CA MET A 45 -0.43 4.92 12.27
C MET A 45 -1.68 5.74 11.99
N PHE A 46 -1.57 7.01 11.60
CA PHE A 46 -2.70 7.70 10.95
C PHE A 46 -2.80 7.28 9.48
N VAL A 47 -3.02 5.99 9.26
CA VAL A 47 -3.61 5.52 8.01
C VAL A 47 -5.07 5.26 8.32
N ASP A 48 -5.95 6.07 7.75
CA ASP A 48 -7.39 5.82 7.83
C ASP A 48 -7.67 4.37 7.39
N GLU A 49 -8.40 3.60 8.20
CA GLU A 49 -8.69 2.19 7.93
C GLU A 49 -9.21 1.92 6.50
N PRO A 50 -10.08 2.75 5.91
CA PRO A 50 -10.47 2.61 4.51
C PRO A 50 -9.29 2.71 3.54
N VAL A 51 -8.36 3.63 3.77
CA VAL A 51 -7.17 3.80 2.92
C VAL A 51 -6.25 2.59 3.03
N PHE A 52 -6.10 2.04 4.24
CA PHE A 52 -5.36 0.82 4.47
C PHE A 52 -5.97 -0.35 3.68
N LEU A 53 -7.28 -0.60 3.83
CA LEU A 53 -7.99 -1.67 3.12
C LEU A 53 -7.89 -1.53 1.60
N ILE A 54 -8.06 -0.32 1.06
CA ILE A 54 -7.92 -0.04 -0.37
C ILE A 54 -6.48 -0.34 -0.83
N SER A 55 -5.47 0.11 -0.08
CA SER A 55 -4.08 -0.13 -0.43
C SER A 55 -3.72 -1.61 -0.42
N ALA A 56 -4.20 -2.37 0.57
CA ALA A 56 -4.02 -3.80 0.66
C ALA A 56 -4.70 -4.54 -0.51
N ALA A 57 -5.90 -4.11 -0.90
CA ALA A 57 -6.62 -4.66 -2.04
C ALA A 57 -5.91 -4.40 -3.37
N ILE A 58 -5.37 -3.19 -3.58
CA ILE A 58 -4.58 -2.84 -4.77
C ILE A 58 -3.32 -3.70 -4.86
N GLU A 59 -2.59 -3.85 -3.75
CA GLU A 59 -1.39 -4.67 -3.70
C GLU A 59 -1.69 -6.14 -3.99
N ALA A 60 -2.75 -6.68 -3.37
CA ALA A 60 -3.20 -8.05 -3.62
C ALA A 60 -3.56 -8.28 -5.10
N TYR A 61 -4.21 -7.30 -5.74
CA TYR A 61 -4.54 -7.35 -7.16
C TYR A 61 -3.30 -7.31 -8.07
N ILE A 62 -2.32 -6.44 -7.77
CA ILE A 62 -1.05 -6.39 -8.52
C ILE A 62 -0.30 -7.71 -8.39
N GLN A 63 -0.28 -8.28 -7.19
CA GLN A 63 0.35 -9.57 -6.92
C GLN A 63 -0.36 -10.72 -7.65
N SER A 64 -1.69 -10.76 -7.67
CA SER A 64 -2.43 -11.78 -8.43
C SER A 64 -2.20 -11.63 -9.93
N LYS A 65 -2.23 -10.40 -10.45
CA LYS A 65 -2.02 -10.11 -11.87
C LYS A 65 -0.61 -10.51 -12.34
N SER A 66 0.43 -10.20 -11.55
CA SER A 66 1.80 -10.61 -11.88
C SER A 66 2.01 -12.13 -11.89
N ARG A 67 1.18 -12.88 -11.16
CA ARG A 67 1.20 -14.35 -11.12
C ARG A 67 0.26 -14.98 -12.15
N ASP A 68 -0.60 -14.20 -12.78
CA ASP A 68 -1.55 -14.70 -13.77
C ASP A 68 -0.81 -15.08 -15.05
N VAL A 69 -0.72 -16.39 -15.29
CA VAL A 69 -0.14 -16.97 -16.50
C VAL A 69 -1.17 -17.14 -17.63
N GLY A 70 -2.43 -16.74 -17.40
CA GLY A 70 -3.52 -16.86 -18.35
C GLY A 70 -3.24 -16.15 -19.69
N ASP A 71 -2.58 -14.99 -19.63
CA ASP A 71 -2.21 -14.20 -20.81
C ASP A 71 -1.10 -14.84 -21.67
N TYR A 72 -0.35 -15.82 -21.13
CA TYR A 72 0.70 -16.51 -21.90
C TYR A 72 0.15 -17.60 -22.84
N ASN A 73 -1.13 -17.98 -22.72
CA ASN A 73 -1.79 -18.95 -23.60
C ASN A 73 -2.47 -18.27 -24.81
N LEU A 74 -1.71 -17.49 -25.58
CA LEU A 74 -2.17 -16.88 -26.85
C LEU A 74 -2.65 -17.92 -27.89
N ALA A 75 -2.18 -19.16 -27.80
CA ALA A 75 -2.69 -20.26 -28.61
C ALA A 75 -3.77 -21.03 -27.85
N SER A 76 -5.04 -20.70 -28.14
CA SER A 76 -6.18 -21.47 -27.66
C SER A 76 -5.98 -22.97 -27.92
N GLN A 77 -6.10 -23.78 -26.87
CA GLN A 77 -5.99 -25.24 -26.95
C GLN A 77 -6.98 -25.83 -27.98
N TRP A 78 -8.12 -25.17 -28.19
CA TRP A 78 -9.09 -25.49 -29.23
C TRP A 78 -8.52 -25.32 -30.64
N LYS A 79 -7.76 -24.24 -30.90
CA LYS A 79 -7.07 -24.05 -32.19
C LYS A 79 -5.99 -25.11 -32.40
N ARG A 80 -5.28 -25.52 -31.33
CA ARG A 80 -4.27 -26.60 -31.38
C ARG A 80 -4.92 -27.95 -31.73
N MET A 81 -6.01 -28.30 -31.05
CA MET A 81 -6.75 -29.54 -31.30
C MET A 81 -7.39 -29.56 -32.70
N GLY A 82 -7.92 -28.44 -33.17
CA GLY A 82 -8.44 -28.30 -34.53
C GLY A 82 -7.39 -28.61 -35.60
N ARG A 83 -6.16 -28.08 -35.47
CA ARG A 83 -5.05 -28.37 -36.40
C ARG A 83 -4.62 -29.85 -36.36
N LEU A 84 -4.53 -30.45 -35.17
CA LEU A 84 -4.20 -31.87 -35.04
C LEU A 84 -5.24 -32.78 -35.70
N ASN A 85 -6.52 -32.43 -35.56
CA ASN A 85 -7.61 -33.19 -36.17
C ASN A 85 -7.67 -33.00 -37.69
N SER A 86 -7.31 -31.82 -38.23
CA SER A 86 -7.27 -31.61 -39.68
C SER A 86 -6.12 -32.34 -40.36
N MET A 87 -4.99 -32.55 -39.67
CA MET A 87 -3.84 -33.28 -40.21
C MET A 87 -4.03 -34.81 -40.27
N ARG A 88 -5.10 -35.36 -39.69
CA ARG A 88 -5.41 -36.80 -39.72
C ARG A 88 -6.26 -37.24 -40.93
N LYS A 89 -6.66 -36.31 -41.81
CA LYS A 89 -7.51 -36.58 -42.98
C LYS A 89 -6.74 -36.58 -44.32
N LEU A 90 -5.42 -36.73 -44.28
CA LEU A 90 -4.56 -37.05 -45.44
C LEU A 90 -3.96 -38.43 -45.22
#